data_AF-A0A7S0FU06-F1
#
_entry.id   AF-A0A7S0FU06-F1
#
_cell.length_a   1.000
_cell.length_b   1.000
_cell.length_c   1.000
_cell.angle_alpha   90.00
_cell.angle_beta   90.00
_cell.angle_gamma   90.00
#
_symmetry.space_group_name_H-M   'P 1'
#
loop_
_entity.id
_entity.type
_entity.pdbx_description
1 polymer ?
#
loop_
_entity_poly.entity_id
_entity_poly.type
_entity_poly.pdbx_seq_one_letter_code
_entity_poly.pdbx_strand_id
1 'polypeptide(L)'
;VSYTVDLTKVPCGVVACLYFVQNLKPDSSSNYCDIQTGGCFELDIMEANNVAWEVSTHTQTGKDFDGTCNVMGCSNNVGRYPFTNSGQETHKLYGPGAYIDTRMLFQVRADISTDGYMQVTLSQDGNRSLTVFNRTLAGNIPDIPEKDFQDWRGDPKQQGVPEDAARRTVEAMRKGVRLVLSVWSTADTHWLGQTGCSHLHPSTRGTAAGADLVVYDLKIEPTEKPAAAGVAASAADPTAADCKGPGCRLKKFDARAVAAAGTAGRGLATAGMAAGLLAVAASAAALTALRRRALWGRWARTPVTTPLQRDEREDSAPE
;
A
#
# COMPACT_ATOMS: atom_id res chain seq x y z
N VAL A 1 -16.48 -13.45 0.90
CA VAL A 1 -17.05 -12.12 1.23
C VAL A 1 -17.46 -11.44 -0.06
N SER A 2 -18.61 -10.80 -0.11
CA SER A 2 -19.03 -9.97 -1.25
C SER A 2 -19.82 -8.76 -0.79
N TYR A 3 -19.72 -7.65 -1.54
CA TYR A 3 -20.45 -6.42 -1.30
C TYR A 3 -20.46 -5.55 -2.56
N THR A 4 -21.34 -4.56 -2.63
CA THR A 4 -21.27 -3.48 -3.62
C THR A 4 -20.77 -2.21 -2.94
N VAL A 5 -19.87 -1.47 -3.57
CA VAL A 5 -19.24 -0.27 -3.00
C VAL A 5 -19.50 0.98 -3.83
N ASP A 6 -19.67 2.10 -3.13
CA ASP A 6 -19.64 3.45 -3.68
C ASP A 6 -18.34 4.14 -3.21
N LEU A 7 -17.47 4.47 -4.16
CA LEU A 7 -16.26 5.26 -3.94
C LEU A 7 -16.30 6.62 -4.65
N THR A 8 -17.46 7.02 -5.20
CA THR A 8 -17.61 8.28 -5.96
C THR A 8 -17.16 9.52 -5.19
N LYS A 9 -17.23 9.45 -3.85
CA LYS A 9 -16.87 10.49 -2.89
C LYS A 9 -15.67 10.13 -2.00
N VAL A 10 -14.83 9.18 -2.41
CA VAL A 10 -13.55 8.89 -1.74
C VAL A 10 -12.41 9.41 -2.63
N PRO A 11 -11.96 10.66 -2.48
CA PRO A 11 -10.96 11.27 -3.35
C PRO A 11 -9.52 10.89 -2.96
N CYS A 12 -8.55 11.26 -3.80
CA CYS A 12 -7.14 11.34 -3.45
C CYS A 12 -6.89 12.00 -2.08
N GLY A 13 -5.95 11.43 -1.29
CA GLY A 13 -5.67 11.83 0.10
C GLY A 13 -6.51 11.11 1.15
N VAL A 14 -7.58 10.43 0.73
CA VAL A 14 -8.44 9.59 1.57
C VAL A 14 -8.20 8.12 1.22
N VAL A 15 -8.34 7.26 2.23
CA VAL A 15 -8.36 5.81 2.09
C VAL A 15 -9.65 5.30 2.73
N ALA A 16 -10.41 4.53 1.96
CA ALA A 16 -11.51 3.70 2.44
C ALA A 16 -11.01 2.27 2.58
N CYS A 17 -11.12 1.70 3.78
CA CYS A 17 -10.63 0.35 4.08
C CYS A 17 -11.78 -0.61 4.42
N LEU A 18 -11.73 -1.84 3.89
CA LEU A 18 -12.49 -2.98 4.38
C LEU A 18 -11.54 -4.18 4.50
N TYR A 19 -11.39 -4.69 5.72
CA TYR A 19 -10.31 -5.60 6.08
C TYR A 19 -10.68 -6.50 7.25
N PHE A 20 -9.89 -7.56 7.45
CA PHE A 20 -10.01 -8.44 8.61
C PHE A 20 -8.79 -8.31 9.52
N VAL A 21 -9.00 -8.25 10.84
CA VAL A 21 -7.92 -8.33 11.84
C VAL A 21 -8.15 -9.47 12.84
N GLN A 22 -7.08 -10.11 13.30
CA GLN A 22 -7.14 -11.11 14.37
C GLN A 22 -6.71 -10.50 15.70
N ASN A 23 -7.64 -9.89 16.42
CA ASN A 23 -7.41 -9.33 17.75
C ASN A 23 -6.64 -10.30 18.67
N LEU A 24 -5.55 -9.82 19.29
CA LEU A 24 -4.75 -10.58 20.26
C LEU A 24 -5.57 -11.04 21.49
N LYS A 25 -6.65 -10.32 21.79
CA LYS A 25 -7.60 -10.62 22.88
C LYS A 25 -9.04 -10.46 22.35
N PRO A 26 -9.67 -11.52 21.83
CA PRO A 26 -11.05 -11.48 21.33
C PRO A 26 -12.04 -11.53 22.51
N ASP A 27 -12.34 -10.36 23.09
CA ASP A 27 -13.38 -10.18 24.13
C ASP A 27 -14.44 -9.14 23.71
N SER A 28 -15.33 -8.70 24.60
CA SER A 28 -16.39 -7.73 24.26
C SER A 28 -15.90 -6.29 24.05
N SER A 29 -14.63 -5.99 24.32
CA SER A 29 -14.04 -4.66 24.08
C SER A 29 -13.50 -4.55 22.65
N SER A 30 -13.09 -3.34 22.26
CA SER A 30 -12.50 -3.13 20.93
C SER A 30 -11.22 -3.94 20.73
N ASN A 31 -10.30 -3.92 21.71
CA ASN A 31 -8.96 -4.56 21.66
C ASN A 31 -8.30 -4.51 20.27
N TYR A 32 -8.52 -3.39 19.55
CA TYR A 32 -8.15 -3.27 18.16
C TYR A 32 -6.63 -3.34 18.03
N CYS A 33 -6.20 -4.12 17.05
CA CYS A 33 -4.86 -4.15 16.55
C CYS A 33 -4.95 -4.36 15.04
N ASP A 34 -3.93 -3.86 14.35
CA ASP A 34 -3.56 -4.15 12.98
C ASP A 34 -2.07 -4.55 12.97
N ILE A 35 -1.47 -4.75 11.80
CA ILE A 35 -0.06 -5.15 11.73
C ILE A 35 0.88 -4.03 12.20
N GLN A 36 0.47 -2.75 12.11
CA GLN A 36 1.31 -1.59 12.44
C GLN A 36 1.22 -1.17 13.92
N THR A 37 0.06 -1.32 14.56
CA THR A 37 -0.22 -0.84 15.94
C THR A 37 -0.19 -1.94 17.01
N GLY A 38 -0.31 -3.21 16.61
CA GLY A 38 -0.22 -4.34 17.53
C GLY A 38 0.51 -5.58 16.99
N GLY A 39 0.93 -5.58 15.72
CA GLY A 39 1.63 -6.71 15.11
C GLY A 39 0.78 -7.98 14.99
N CYS A 40 -0.54 -7.82 14.91
CA CYS A 40 -1.47 -8.94 14.76
C CYS A 40 -1.82 -9.20 13.29
N PHE A 41 -2.40 -10.37 13.00
CA PHE A 41 -2.76 -10.73 11.63
C PHE A 41 -3.79 -9.75 11.05
N GLU A 42 -3.59 -9.39 9.78
CA GLU A 42 -4.42 -8.46 9.02
C GLU A 42 -4.53 -8.88 7.55
N LEU A 43 -5.70 -8.66 6.96
CA LEU A 43 -6.03 -9.06 5.58
C LEU A 43 -6.94 -8.02 4.93
N ASP A 44 -6.34 -7.18 4.11
CA ASP A 44 -7.00 -6.02 3.49
C ASP A 44 -7.64 -6.42 2.17
N ILE A 45 -8.97 -6.51 2.18
CA ILE A 45 -9.76 -6.80 0.98
C ILE A 45 -9.87 -5.54 0.09
N MET A 46 -9.82 -4.37 0.71
CA MET A 46 -9.90 -3.06 0.08
C MET A 46 -9.11 -2.08 0.93
N GLU A 47 -8.10 -1.44 0.35
CA GLU A 47 -7.66 -0.09 0.71
C GLU A 47 -7.74 0.75 -0.56
N ALA A 48 -8.73 1.65 -0.64
CA ALA A 48 -9.08 2.24 -1.93
C ALA A 48 -9.53 3.69 -1.85
N ASN A 49 -9.46 4.35 -3.00
CA ASN A 49 -10.15 5.60 -3.30
C ASN A 49 -10.63 5.57 -4.76
N ASN A 50 -11.13 6.68 -5.27
CA ASN A 50 -11.69 6.75 -6.62
C ASN A 50 -10.65 6.66 -7.75
N VAL A 51 -9.33 6.62 -7.49
CA VAL A 51 -8.29 6.47 -8.53
C VAL A 51 -7.32 5.31 -8.30
N ALA A 52 -7.28 4.72 -7.10
CA ALA A 52 -6.48 3.53 -6.83
C ALA A 52 -7.14 2.53 -5.89
N TRP A 53 -6.75 1.26 -6.00
CA TRP A 53 -7.19 0.14 -5.19
C TRP A 53 -6.00 -0.75 -4.83
N GLU A 54 -5.73 -0.93 -3.54
CA GLU A 54 -4.79 -1.89 -2.99
C GLU A 54 -5.53 -3.04 -2.27
N VAL A 55 -4.93 -4.21 -2.30
CA VAL A 55 -5.31 -5.40 -1.55
C VAL A 55 -4.02 -5.98 -0.97
N SER A 56 -4.03 -6.32 0.31
CA SER A 56 -2.83 -6.78 1.03
C SER A 56 -3.09 -8.01 1.88
N THR A 57 -2.00 -8.61 2.35
CA THR A 57 -1.98 -9.72 3.29
C THR A 57 -0.82 -9.49 4.25
N HIS A 58 -1.11 -9.42 5.55
CA HIS A 58 -0.15 -9.09 6.61
C HIS A 58 -0.22 -10.17 7.70
N THR A 59 0.79 -11.03 7.75
CA THR A 59 0.73 -12.27 8.54
C THR A 59 1.73 -12.32 9.70
N GLN A 60 2.70 -11.40 9.71
CA GLN A 60 3.76 -11.33 10.73
C GLN A 60 4.36 -9.92 10.80
N THR A 61 4.92 -9.57 11.95
CA THR A 61 5.81 -8.40 12.04
C THR A 61 7.10 -8.64 11.26
N GLY A 62 7.67 -7.60 10.66
CA GLY A 62 8.98 -7.67 9.99
C GLY A 62 9.52 -6.28 9.71
N LYS A 63 10.47 -6.19 8.77
CA LYS A 63 11.01 -4.92 8.26
C LYS A 63 11.27 -5.07 6.77
N ASP A 64 11.21 -3.95 6.07
CA ASP A 64 11.58 -3.84 4.67
C ASP A 64 10.80 -4.83 3.79
N PHE A 65 11.25 -5.01 2.55
CA PHE A 65 10.65 -5.92 1.58
C PHE A 65 11.47 -7.23 1.54
N ASP A 66 11.30 -8.04 2.59
CA ASP A 66 12.03 -9.30 2.83
C ASP A 66 11.45 -10.52 2.07
N GLY A 67 10.39 -10.33 1.29
CA GLY A 67 9.69 -11.37 0.54
C GLY A 67 8.63 -12.11 1.36
N THR A 68 8.50 -11.81 2.66
CA THR A 68 7.42 -12.35 3.51
C THR A 68 6.25 -11.37 3.58
N CYS A 69 5.05 -11.87 3.90
CA CYS A 69 3.87 -11.02 4.07
C CYS A 69 3.93 -10.32 5.45
N ASN A 70 4.84 -9.35 5.58
CA ASN A 70 5.18 -8.66 6.81
C ASN A 70 4.39 -7.32 6.98
N VAL A 71 4.89 -6.36 7.76
CA VAL A 71 4.29 -5.01 7.91
C VAL A 71 4.14 -4.22 6.60
N MET A 72 4.97 -4.51 5.60
CA MET A 72 4.90 -3.92 4.25
C MET A 72 3.94 -4.68 3.32
N GLY A 73 3.41 -5.83 3.76
CA GLY A 73 2.37 -6.59 3.08
C GLY A 73 2.87 -7.45 1.93
N CYS A 74 2.11 -8.49 1.61
CA CYS A 74 2.09 -9.04 0.25
C CYS A 74 0.96 -8.35 -0.49
N SER A 75 1.25 -7.23 -1.13
CA SER A 75 0.25 -6.33 -1.73
C SER A 75 0.12 -6.54 -3.24
N ASN A 76 -1.02 -6.12 -3.81
CA ASN A 76 -1.10 -5.70 -5.20
C ASN A 76 -1.97 -4.45 -5.33
N ASN A 77 -1.53 -3.48 -6.12
CA ASN A 77 -2.17 -2.18 -6.25
C ASN A 77 -2.43 -1.84 -7.73
N VAL A 78 -3.65 -1.42 -8.04
CA VAL A 78 -4.02 -0.83 -9.32
C VAL A 78 -4.28 0.66 -9.12
N GLY A 79 -3.39 1.51 -9.62
CA GLY A 79 -3.51 2.99 -9.61
C GLY A 79 -2.34 3.74 -8.95
N ARG A 80 -1.55 3.07 -8.09
CA ARG A 80 -0.27 3.59 -7.57
C ARG A 80 0.75 3.83 -8.66
N TYR A 81 0.94 2.83 -9.53
CA TYR A 81 1.89 2.83 -10.65
C TYR A 81 1.15 3.05 -11.99
N PRO A 82 1.79 3.58 -13.05
CA PRO A 82 1.13 3.83 -14.32
C PRO A 82 0.81 2.54 -15.10
N PHE A 83 1.60 1.49 -14.90
CA PHE A 83 1.42 0.19 -15.55
C PHE A 83 1.30 -0.92 -14.49
N THR A 84 0.65 -2.01 -14.87
CA THR A 84 0.77 -3.32 -14.21
C THR A 84 2.02 -4.05 -14.71
N ASN A 85 2.47 -5.09 -14.02
CA ASN A 85 3.56 -5.98 -14.48
C ASN A 85 3.25 -6.73 -15.80
N SER A 86 2.04 -6.59 -16.35
CA SER A 86 1.67 -7.06 -17.70
C SER A 86 1.80 -5.98 -18.80
N GLY A 87 2.22 -4.77 -18.44
CA GLY A 87 2.31 -3.60 -19.32
C GLY A 87 0.98 -2.87 -19.56
N GLN A 88 -0.13 -3.32 -18.96
CA GLN A 88 -1.41 -2.62 -19.07
C GLN A 88 -1.45 -1.37 -18.20
N GLU A 89 -1.91 -0.25 -18.75
CA GLU A 89 -2.07 1.03 -18.04
C GLU A 89 -3.14 0.96 -16.94
N THR A 90 -2.76 1.21 -15.68
CA THR A 90 -3.64 1.03 -14.51
C THR A 90 -4.86 1.95 -14.54
N HIS A 91 -4.69 3.19 -14.99
CA HIS A 91 -5.79 4.16 -15.10
C HIS A 91 -6.85 3.78 -16.14
N LYS A 92 -6.56 2.82 -17.04
CA LYS A 92 -7.54 2.21 -17.95
C LYS A 92 -8.26 1.02 -17.31
N LEU A 93 -7.69 0.43 -16.26
CA LEU A 93 -8.26 -0.71 -15.54
C LEU A 93 -9.17 -0.28 -14.39
N TYR A 94 -8.75 0.72 -13.61
CA TYR A 94 -9.48 1.22 -12.44
C TYR A 94 -9.38 2.75 -12.34
N GLY A 95 -10.50 3.41 -12.02
CA GLY A 95 -10.58 4.86 -11.86
C GLY A 95 -11.75 5.50 -12.62
N PRO A 96 -11.84 6.85 -12.65
CA PRO A 96 -12.99 7.53 -13.23
C PRO A 96 -13.02 7.37 -14.76
N GLY A 97 -13.99 6.62 -15.27
CA GLY A 97 -14.10 6.26 -16.69
C GLY A 97 -13.26 5.08 -17.16
N ALA A 98 -12.65 4.33 -16.23
CA ALA A 98 -11.87 3.13 -16.52
C ALA A 98 -12.74 1.88 -16.74
N TYR A 99 -12.10 0.73 -16.97
CA TYR A 99 -12.76 -0.58 -17.08
C TYR A 99 -13.54 -0.95 -15.80
N ILE A 100 -13.07 -0.57 -14.62
CA ILE A 100 -13.89 -0.43 -13.40
C ILE A 100 -14.06 1.07 -13.16
N ASP A 101 -15.22 1.62 -13.51
CA ASP A 101 -15.50 3.06 -13.43
C ASP A 101 -15.96 3.43 -12.02
N THR A 102 -15.09 4.11 -11.28
CA THR A 102 -15.33 4.55 -9.89
C THR A 102 -16.33 5.69 -9.76
N ARG A 103 -16.85 6.22 -10.87
CA ARG A 103 -18.00 7.14 -10.91
C ARG A 103 -19.34 6.41 -10.75
N MET A 104 -19.33 5.08 -10.73
CA MET A 104 -20.50 4.23 -10.55
C MET A 104 -20.23 3.19 -9.46
N LEU A 105 -21.31 2.56 -8.97
CA LEU A 105 -21.20 1.41 -8.08
C LEU A 105 -20.50 0.23 -8.79
N PHE A 106 -19.77 -0.59 -8.03
CA PHE A 106 -19.24 -1.86 -8.50
C PHE A 106 -19.27 -2.91 -7.38
N GLN A 107 -19.33 -4.18 -7.77
CA GLN A 107 -19.33 -5.31 -6.85
C GLN A 107 -17.91 -5.79 -6.60
N VAL A 108 -17.60 -6.00 -5.32
CA VAL A 108 -16.34 -6.55 -4.82
C VAL A 108 -16.61 -7.97 -4.33
N ARG A 109 -15.77 -8.91 -4.71
CA ARG A 109 -15.78 -10.28 -4.23
C ARG A 109 -14.40 -10.68 -3.76
N ALA A 110 -14.30 -11.12 -2.51
CA ALA A 110 -13.11 -11.70 -1.92
C ALA A 110 -13.38 -13.15 -1.53
N ASP A 111 -12.77 -14.09 -2.24
CA ASP A 111 -12.75 -15.51 -1.90
C ASP A 111 -11.47 -15.81 -1.12
N ILE A 112 -11.61 -16.43 0.05
CA ILE A 112 -10.50 -16.86 0.90
C ILE A 112 -10.58 -18.38 0.95
N SER A 113 -9.60 -19.05 0.34
CA SER A 113 -9.59 -20.50 0.16
C SER A 113 -9.19 -21.23 1.44
N THR A 114 -9.51 -22.52 1.53
CA THR A 114 -9.25 -23.34 2.73
C THR A 114 -7.77 -23.61 3.01
N ASP A 115 -6.90 -23.37 2.02
CA ASP A 115 -5.43 -23.35 2.13
C ASP A 115 -4.85 -21.95 2.41
N GLY A 116 -5.70 -20.92 2.53
CA GLY A 116 -5.34 -19.60 3.07
C GLY A 116 -4.95 -18.55 2.05
N TYR A 117 -5.14 -18.81 0.75
CA TYR A 117 -4.97 -17.81 -0.29
C TYR A 117 -6.23 -16.95 -0.43
N MET A 118 -6.02 -15.67 -0.71
CA MET A 118 -7.10 -14.75 -1.05
C MET A 118 -7.08 -14.47 -2.56
N GLN A 119 -8.26 -14.37 -3.16
CA GLN A 119 -8.47 -13.72 -4.46
C GLN A 119 -9.48 -12.60 -4.28
N VAL A 120 -9.19 -11.41 -4.81
CA VAL A 120 -10.12 -10.28 -4.86
C VAL A 120 -10.39 -9.89 -6.31
N THR A 121 -11.67 -9.81 -6.65
CA THR A 121 -12.18 -9.48 -7.97
C THR A 121 -13.18 -8.34 -7.87
N LEU A 122 -12.98 -7.29 -8.67
CA LEU A 122 -13.92 -6.18 -8.87
C LEU A 122 -14.76 -6.47 -10.10
N SER A 123 -16.05 -6.16 -10.09
CA SER A 123 -16.95 -6.41 -11.21
C SER A 123 -18.01 -5.32 -11.38
N GLN A 124 -18.34 -4.99 -12.63
CA GLN A 124 -19.24 -3.89 -12.96
C GLN A 124 -20.04 -4.23 -14.24
N ASP A 125 -21.32 -3.84 -14.29
CA ASP A 125 -22.23 -4.10 -15.42
C ASP A 125 -22.30 -5.58 -15.89
N GLY A 126 -21.97 -6.54 -15.02
CA GLY A 126 -22.13 -7.99 -15.24
C GLY A 126 -21.13 -8.63 -16.21
N ASN A 127 -20.53 -7.85 -17.12
CA ASN A 127 -19.55 -8.31 -18.11
C ASN A 127 -18.12 -7.78 -17.89
N ARG A 128 -17.92 -6.82 -16.98
CA ARG A 128 -16.58 -6.32 -16.62
C ARG A 128 -16.12 -6.95 -15.32
N SER A 129 -14.93 -7.55 -15.33
CA SER A 129 -14.35 -8.26 -14.18
C SER A 129 -12.83 -8.10 -14.15
N LEU A 130 -12.30 -7.56 -13.05
CA LEU A 130 -10.88 -7.28 -12.85
C LEU A 130 -10.41 -7.97 -11.57
N THR A 131 -9.54 -8.98 -11.70
CA THR A 131 -8.85 -9.56 -10.54
C THR A 131 -7.73 -8.63 -10.10
N VAL A 132 -7.92 -8.00 -8.95
CA VAL A 132 -6.96 -7.05 -8.34
C VAL A 132 -6.04 -7.72 -7.32
N PHE A 133 -6.30 -8.98 -6.95
CA PHE A 133 -5.42 -9.77 -6.09
C PHE A 133 -5.61 -11.26 -6.30
N ASN A 134 -4.53 -12.04 -6.27
CA ASN A 134 -4.55 -13.50 -6.15
C ASN A 134 -3.18 -14.01 -5.66
N ARG A 135 -3.05 -15.34 -5.48
CA ARG A 135 -1.82 -16.03 -5.04
C ARG A 135 -0.54 -15.63 -5.79
N THR A 136 -0.61 -15.21 -7.05
CA THR A 136 0.57 -14.89 -7.90
C THR A 136 0.75 -13.39 -8.19
N LEU A 137 -0.32 -12.59 -8.08
CA LEU A 137 -0.28 -11.14 -8.29
C LEU A 137 0.22 -10.38 -7.07
N ALA A 138 0.08 -10.93 -5.86
CA ALA A 138 0.60 -10.33 -4.65
C ALA A 138 2.13 -10.33 -4.60
N GLY A 139 2.74 -9.38 -3.89
CA GLY A 139 4.16 -9.43 -3.60
C GLY A 139 4.56 -8.49 -2.47
N ASN A 140 5.51 -8.93 -1.65
CA ASN A 140 6.24 -8.06 -0.74
C ASN A 140 7.46 -7.52 -1.49
N ILE A 141 7.22 -6.48 -2.31
CA ILE A 141 8.22 -5.93 -3.25
C ILE A 141 8.43 -4.43 -3.03
N PRO A 142 9.67 -3.94 -3.12
CA PRO A 142 9.96 -2.53 -2.89
C PRO A 142 9.34 -1.63 -3.97
N ASP A 143 9.06 -0.40 -3.57
CA ASP A 143 8.60 0.66 -4.46
C ASP A 143 9.51 0.82 -5.68
N ILE A 144 8.87 0.94 -6.84
CA ILE A 144 9.53 1.28 -8.09
C ILE A 144 9.97 2.76 -8.00
N PRO A 145 11.27 3.09 -8.17
CA PRO A 145 11.74 4.46 -8.16
C PRO A 145 11.08 5.29 -9.28
N GLU A 146 10.82 6.58 -9.05
CA GLU A 146 10.04 7.41 -9.98
C GLU A 146 10.55 7.42 -11.43
N LYS A 147 11.88 7.36 -11.62
CA LYS A 147 12.54 7.26 -12.93
C LYS A 147 12.22 5.98 -13.70
N ASP A 148 11.86 4.91 -13.00
CA ASP A 148 11.68 3.57 -13.56
C ASP A 148 10.20 3.29 -13.93
N PHE A 149 9.25 4.17 -13.55
CA PHE A 149 7.82 4.07 -13.91
C PHE A 149 7.51 4.02 -15.41
N GLN A 150 8.47 4.33 -16.30
CA GLN A 150 8.31 4.17 -17.75
C GLN A 150 8.82 2.82 -18.28
N ASP A 151 9.62 2.08 -17.50
CA ASP A 151 10.17 0.76 -17.84
C ASP A 151 9.66 -0.31 -16.89
N TRP A 152 8.36 -0.60 -16.97
CA TRP A 152 7.68 -1.63 -16.17
C TRP A 152 8.27 -3.05 -16.28
N ARG A 153 9.20 -3.27 -17.23
CA ARG A 153 9.92 -4.53 -17.40
C ARG A 153 11.07 -4.69 -16.41
N GLY A 154 11.58 -3.57 -15.87
CA GLY A 154 12.55 -3.52 -14.78
C GLY A 154 11.92 -3.69 -13.40
N ASP A 155 10.60 -3.57 -13.28
CA ASP A 155 9.88 -3.66 -12.00
C ASP A 155 10.15 -4.98 -11.28
N PRO A 156 10.25 -4.96 -9.93
CA PRO A 156 10.30 -6.18 -9.14
C PRO A 156 9.11 -7.10 -9.49
N LYS A 157 9.43 -8.32 -9.93
CA LYS A 157 8.41 -9.32 -10.25
C LYS A 157 7.66 -9.71 -8.98
N GLN A 158 6.34 -9.82 -9.09
CA GLN A 158 5.51 -10.30 -7.99
C GLN A 158 5.94 -11.71 -7.60
N GLN A 159 6.14 -11.90 -6.30
CA GLN A 159 6.66 -13.15 -5.73
C GLN A 159 5.53 -14.12 -5.35
N GLY A 160 4.29 -13.64 -5.39
CA GLY A 160 3.11 -14.32 -4.87
C GLY A 160 2.98 -14.20 -3.36
N VAL A 161 1.97 -14.88 -2.81
CA VAL A 161 1.83 -15.11 -1.37
C VAL A 161 2.60 -16.38 -0.99
N PRO A 162 3.61 -16.32 -0.10
CA PRO A 162 4.32 -17.50 0.41
C PRO A 162 3.40 -18.51 1.12
N GLU A 163 3.79 -19.78 1.13
CA GLU A 163 2.98 -20.86 1.72
C GLU A 163 2.89 -20.78 3.26
N ASP A 164 3.88 -20.20 3.92
CA ASP A 164 3.82 -19.96 5.36
C ASP A 164 2.86 -18.82 5.72
N ALA A 165 2.83 -17.75 4.91
CA ALA A 165 1.83 -16.68 5.03
C ALA A 165 0.41 -17.23 4.83
N ALA A 166 0.17 -18.01 3.78
CA ALA A 166 -1.14 -18.66 3.57
C ALA A 166 -1.53 -19.57 4.74
N ARG A 167 -0.59 -20.36 5.29
CA ARG A 167 -0.82 -21.17 6.49
C ARG A 167 -1.19 -20.32 7.71
N ARG A 168 -0.55 -19.16 7.91
CA ARG A 168 -0.91 -18.19 8.97
C ARG A 168 -2.30 -17.60 8.75
N THR A 169 -2.71 -17.33 7.51
CA THR A 169 -4.09 -16.93 7.18
C THR A 169 -5.11 -17.99 7.60
N VAL A 170 -4.86 -19.28 7.32
CA VAL A 170 -5.73 -20.38 7.79
C VAL A 170 -5.81 -20.41 9.32
N GLU A 171 -4.67 -20.24 10.01
CA GLU A 171 -4.63 -20.23 11.48
C GLU A 171 -5.44 -19.07 12.07
N ALA A 172 -5.28 -17.85 11.54
CA ALA A 172 -6.00 -16.67 11.99
C ALA A 172 -7.50 -16.77 11.74
N MET A 173 -7.90 -17.17 10.52
CA MET A 173 -9.31 -17.35 10.16
C MET A 173 -10.00 -18.41 11.03
N ARG A 174 -9.31 -19.51 11.38
CA ARG A 174 -9.83 -20.53 12.29
C ARG A 174 -9.98 -20.07 13.74
N LYS A 175 -9.13 -19.16 14.21
CA LYS A 175 -9.25 -18.53 15.55
C LYS A 175 -10.36 -17.48 15.60
N GLY A 176 -10.82 -17.02 14.44
CA GLY A 176 -11.81 -15.96 14.29
C GLY A 176 -11.15 -14.59 14.11
N VAL A 177 -11.68 -13.83 13.16
CA VAL A 177 -11.24 -12.47 12.82
C VAL A 177 -12.39 -11.49 12.97
N ARG A 178 -12.07 -10.20 13.10
CA ARG A 178 -13.05 -9.10 13.07
C ARG A 178 -13.01 -8.42 11.72
N LEU A 179 -14.18 -8.19 11.13
CA LEU A 179 -14.31 -7.29 9.99
C LEU A 179 -14.22 -5.85 10.49
N VAL A 180 -13.41 -5.04 9.82
CA VAL A 180 -13.28 -3.60 10.06
C VAL A 180 -13.62 -2.86 8.77
N LEU A 181 -14.33 -1.75 8.93
CA LEU A 181 -14.68 -0.80 7.86
C LEU A 181 -14.30 0.59 8.37
N SER A 182 -13.41 1.27 7.67
CA SER A 182 -12.90 2.58 8.10
C SER A 182 -12.71 3.53 6.92
N VAL A 183 -12.66 4.83 7.24
CA VAL A 183 -12.27 5.89 6.31
C VAL A 183 -11.31 6.81 7.05
N TRP A 184 -10.15 7.04 6.48
CA TRP A 184 -9.12 7.89 7.08
C TRP A 184 -8.36 8.68 6.00
N SER A 185 -7.57 9.65 6.45
CA SER A 185 -6.77 10.50 5.57
C SER A 185 -5.50 10.94 6.29
N THR A 186 -4.42 11.08 5.54
CA THR A 186 -3.10 11.50 6.03
C THR A 186 -2.49 12.50 5.05
N ALA A 187 -1.38 13.14 5.43
CA ALA A 187 -0.64 14.03 4.54
C ALA A 187 -0.08 13.29 3.30
N ASP A 188 0.20 11.99 3.43
CA ASP A 188 0.80 11.18 2.37
C ASP A 188 0.06 9.84 2.15
N THR A 189 -0.61 9.74 0.99
CA THR A 189 -1.22 8.51 0.46
C THR A 189 -0.60 8.12 -0.89
N HIS A 190 0.66 8.48 -1.15
CA HIS A 190 1.36 8.12 -2.40
C HIS A 190 1.49 6.60 -2.54
N TRP A 191 1.73 5.89 -1.44
CA TRP A 191 1.75 4.42 -1.41
C TRP A 191 0.46 3.80 -1.98
N LEU A 192 -0.71 4.45 -1.82
CA LEU A 192 -1.96 3.97 -2.41
C LEU A 192 -2.13 4.47 -3.85
N GLY A 193 -1.98 5.77 -4.08
CA GLY A 193 -2.50 6.42 -5.29
C GLY A 193 -1.54 7.35 -6.01
N GLN A 194 -0.22 7.17 -5.89
CA GLN A 194 0.79 8.10 -6.42
C GLN A 194 0.52 8.53 -7.88
N THR A 195 0.35 7.59 -8.81
CA THR A 195 0.14 7.94 -10.22
C THR A 195 -1.22 8.64 -10.41
N GLY A 196 -2.31 8.02 -9.94
CA GLY A 196 -3.66 8.58 -10.06
C GLY A 196 -3.82 9.98 -9.42
N CYS A 197 -3.08 10.26 -8.35
CA CYS A 197 -3.14 11.52 -7.59
C CYS A 197 -1.99 12.50 -7.87
N SER A 198 -1.03 12.15 -8.73
CA SER A 198 0.19 12.94 -9.01
C SER A 198 -0.09 14.37 -9.47
N HIS A 199 -1.17 14.55 -10.25
CA HIS A 199 -1.59 15.85 -10.79
C HIS A 199 -2.25 16.78 -9.75
N LEU A 200 -2.51 16.31 -8.52
CA LEU A 200 -3.13 17.09 -7.46
C LEU A 200 -2.09 17.54 -6.42
N HIS A 201 -2.05 18.86 -6.20
CA HIS A 201 -1.26 19.44 -5.12
C HIS A 201 -1.70 18.85 -3.76
N PRO A 202 -0.79 18.57 -2.80
CA PRO A 202 -1.17 17.98 -1.52
C PRO A 202 -2.28 18.73 -0.77
N SER A 203 -2.32 20.08 -0.87
CA SER A 203 -3.35 20.90 -0.24
C SER A 203 -4.72 20.88 -0.94
N THR A 204 -4.85 20.26 -2.12
CA THR A 204 -6.12 20.09 -2.85
C THR A 204 -6.62 18.65 -2.80
N ARG A 205 -5.95 17.78 -2.04
CA ARG A 205 -6.42 16.43 -1.73
C ARG A 205 -7.57 16.50 -0.72
N GLY A 206 -8.45 15.49 -0.73
CA GLY A 206 -9.57 15.41 0.18
C GLY A 206 -9.15 15.02 1.60
N THR A 207 -10.12 15.03 2.51
CA THR A 207 -9.97 14.56 3.89
C THR A 207 -11.09 13.60 4.24
N ALA A 208 -10.86 12.70 5.21
CA ALA A 208 -11.87 11.74 5.66
C ALA A 208 -13.19 12.41 6.10
N ALA A 209 -13.14 13.63 6.64
CA ALA A 209 -14.33 14.38 7.07
C ALA A 209 -15.21 14.88 5.90
N GLY A 210 -14.67 14.92 4.67
CA GLY A 210 -15.40 15.29 3.45
C GLY A 210 -15.66 14.12 2.51
N ALA A 211 -15.39 12.88 2.94
CA ALA A 211 -15.54 11.68 2.13
C ALA A 211 -16.72 10.83 2.62
N ASP A 212 -17.48 10.28 1.65
CA ASP A 212 -18.52 9.29 1.93
C ASP A 212 -18.09 7.94 1.35
N LEU A 213 -17.97 6.92 2.21
CA LEU A 213 -17.89 5.51 1.81
C LEU A 213 -19.26 4.87 2.03
N VAL A 214 -19.82 4.19 1.03
CA VAL A 214 -21.05 3.42 1.19
C VAL A 214 -20.83 1.98 0.74
N VAL A 215 -21.26 1.04 1.58
CA VAL A 215 -21.22 -0.40 1.31
C VAL A 215 -22.66 -0.93 1.34
N TYR A 216 -23.03 -1.68 0.30
CA TYR A 216 -24.35 -2.29 0.11
C TYR A 216 -24.23 -3.80 0.10
N ASP A 217 -25.29 -4.47 0.56
CA ASP A 217 -25.50 -5.92 0.42
C ASP A 217 -24.29 -6.79 0.82
N LEU A 218 -23.58 -6.36 1.89
CA LEU A 218 -22.44 -7.06 2.46
C LEU A 218 -22.82 -8.46 2.96
N LYS A 219 -22.10 -9.46 2.44
CA LYS A 219 -22.29 -10.88 2.73
C LYS A 219 -20.98 -11.55 3.11
N ILE A 220 -21.05 -12.37 4.15
CA ILE A 220 -20.01 -13.31 4.55
C ILE A 220 -20.64 -14.70 4.50
N GLU A 221 -20.50 -15.35 3.35
CA GLU A 221 -21.07 -16.65 3.04
C GLU A 221 -19.90 -17.60 2.67
N PRO A 222 -19.98 -18.91 2.98
CA PRO A 222 -19.03 -19.88 2.45
C PRO A 222 -19.08 -19.84 0.92
N THR A 223 -17.92 -19.78 0.27
CA THR A 223 -17.86 -20.02 -1.18
C THR A 223 -18.40 -21.42 -1.44
N GLU A 224 -19.46 -21.53 -2.25
CA GLU A 224 -19.98 -22.83 -2.66
C GLU A 224 -18.85 -23.64 -3.28
N LYS A 225 -18.61 -24.84 -2.74
CA LYS A 225 -17.66 -25.78 -3.34
C LYS A 225 -18.09 -25.97 -4.80
N PRO A 226 -17.23 -25.69 -5.79
CA PRO A 226 -17.60 -25.84 -7.19
C PRO A 226 -18.19 -27.23 -7.39
N ALA A 227 -19.44 -27.29 -7.86
CA ALA A 227 -20.12 -28.55 -8.14
C ALA A 227 -19.22 -29.34 -9.10
N ALA A 228 -18.72 -30.49 -8.66
CA ALA A 228 -17.65 -31.22 -9.33
C ALA A 228 -18.02 -31.43 -10.81
N ALA A 229 -17.28 -30.75 -11.70
CA ALA A 229 -17.76 -30.24 -12.99
C ALA A 229 -18.75 -31.14 -13.75
N GLY A 230 -20.02 -31.05 -13.35
CA GLY A 230 -21.13 -31.69 -14.03
C GLY A 230 -21.53 -30.81 -15.19
N VAL A 231 -21.55 -31.36 -16.40
CA VAL A 231 -21.97 -30.64 -17.61
C VAL A 231 -23.47 -30.37 -17.54
N ALA A 232 -23.84 -29.27 -16.89
CA ALA A 232 -25.21 -28.80 -16.74
C ALA A 232 -25.25 -27.30 -17.01
N ALA A 233 -25.69 -26.93 -18.22
CA ALA A 233 -26.03 -25.56 -18.53
C ALA A 233 -27.31 -25.17 -17.77
N SER A 234 -27.29 -24.07 -17.02
CA SER A 234 -28.49 -23.49 -16.43
C SER A 234 -28.38 -21.97 -16.25
N ALA A 235 -29.54 -21.33 -16.30
CA ALA A 235 -29.86 -19.92 -16.24
C ALA A 235 -28.99 -19.04 -15.33
N ALA A 236 -28.73 -17.82 -15.81
CA ALA A 236 -28.13 -16.75 -15.03
C ALA A 236 -29.10 -16.24 -13.94
N ASP A 237 -28.59 -16.15 -12.72
CA ASP A 237 -29.22 -15.46 -11.60
C ASP A 237 -29.11 -13.93 -11.83
N PRO A 238 -30.14 -13.10 -11.56
CA PRO A 238 -30.08 -11.66 -11.82
C PRO A 238 -29.11 -10.97 -10.85
N THR A 239 -27.91 -10.67 -11.35
CA THR A 239 -26.87 -9.95 -10.60
C THR A 239 -27.20 -8.47 -10.44
N ALA A 240 -26.57 -7.80 -9.47
CA ALA A 240 -26.79 -6.37 -9.17
C ALA A 240 -26.47 -5.41 -10.33
N ALA A 241 -25.89 -5.89 -11.43
CA ALA A 241 -25.61 -5.14 -12.65
C ALA A 241 -26.86 -4.55 -13.33
N ASP A 242 -28.04 -5.18 -13.18
CA ASP A 242 -29.28 -4.76 -13.85
C ASP A 242 -30.05 -3.64 -13.10
N CYS A 243 -29.53 -3.12 -11.98
CA CYS A 243 -30.18 -2.06 -11.20
C CYS A 243 -30.04 -0.65 -11.82
N LYS A 244 -30.60 -0.45 -13.03
CA LYS A 244 -30.69 0.87 -13.70
C LYS A 244 -32.12 1.43 -13.77
N GLY A 245 -33.10 0.78 -13.13
CA GLY A 245 -34.51 1.21 -13.10
C GLY A 245 -34.96 1.88 -11.79
N PRO A 246 -35.99 2.77 -11.82
CA PRO A 246 -36.47 3.56 -10.67
C PRO A 246 -37.20 2.77 -9.56
N GLY A 247 -37.00 1.45 -9.49
CA GLY A 247 -37.55 0.56 -8.48
C GLY A 247 -36.50 -0.27 -7.71
N CYS A 248 -35.23 -0.25 -8.10
CA CYS A 248 -34.21 -1.03 -7.39
C CYS A 248 -33.89 -0.39 -6.02
N ARG A 249 -34.16 -1.13 -4.94
CA ARG A 249 -33.79 -0.77 -3.58
C ARG A 249 -32.73 -1.75 -3.06
N LEU A 250 -31.46 -1.44 -3.31
CA LEU A 250 -30.34 -2.10 -2.63
C LEU A 250 -30.47 -1.89 -1.11
N LYS A 251 -30.09 -2.88 -0.30
CA LYS A 251 -30.14 -2.73 1.16
C LYS A 251 -28.90 -1.95 1.61
N LYS A 252 -29.10 -0.66 1.86
CA LYS A 252 -28.06 0.21 2.42
C LYS A 252 -27.67 -0.29 3.81
N PHE A 253 -26.38 -0.51 4.04
CA PHE A 253 -25.83 -0.71 5.38
C PHE A 253 -25.26 0.62 5.89
N ASP A 254 -25.95 1.25 6.84
CA ASP A 254 -25.50 2.48 7.48
C ASP A 254 -24.50 2.17 8.61
N ALA A 255 -23.23 1.99 8.24
CA ALA A 255 -22.14 1.99 9.20
C ALA A 255 -21.92 3.41 9.74
N ARG A 256 -22.31 3.68 10.99
CA ARG A 256 -21.90 4.92 11.67
C ARG A 256 -20.43 4.81 12.05
N ALA A 257 -19.58 5.62 11.42
CA ALA A 257 -18.20 5.79 11.85
C ALA A 257 -18.17 6.24 13.32
N VAL A 258 -17.71 5.36 14.20
CA VAL A 258 -17.31 5.77 15.55
C VAL A 258 -15.92 6.37 15.39
N ALA A 259 -15.82 7.69 15.54
CA ALA A 259 -14.53 8.37 15.60
C ALA A 259 -13.79 7.93 16.88
N ALA A 260 -13.07 6.81 16.78
CA ALA A 260 -12.07 6.45 17.76
C ALA A 260 -10.98 7.53 17.67
N ALA A 261 -10.97 8.42 18.66
CA ALA A 261 -9.91 9.43 18.81
C ALA A 261 -8.61 8.73 19.21
N GLY A 262 -7.98 8.05 18.24
CA GLY A 262 -6.63 7.53 18.38
C GLY A 262 -5.70 8.71 18.61
N THR A 263 -5.28 8.89 19.87
CA THR A 263 -4.19 9.81 20.21
C THR A 263 -2.93 9.30 19.52
N ALA A 264 -2.64 9.83 18.34
CA ALA A 264 -1.42 9.55 17.61
C ALA A 264 -0.23 9.83 18.54
N GLY A 265 0.45 8.76 18.96
CA GLY A 265 1.56 8.83 19.90
C GLY A 265 2.76 9.54 19.29
N ARG A 266 2.80 10.87 19.39
CA ARG A 266 4.02 11.68 19.15
C ARG A 266 5.05 11.34 20.22
N GLY A 267 5.76 10.23 20.05
CA GLY A 267 6.57 9.67 21.13
C GLY A 267 7.61 8.65 20.71
N LEU A 268 8.37 8.91 19.64
CA LEU A 268 9.65 8.20 19.36
C LEU A 268 10.50 8.93 18.30
N ALA A 269 10.84 10.21 18.54
CA ALA A 269 11.74 10.98 17.66
C ALA A 269 12.61 12.04 18.36
N THR A 270 12.97 11.88 19.64
CA THR A 270 13.95 12.74 20.35
C THR A 270 14.54 12.06 21.60
N ALA A 271 15.25 10.95 21.42
CA ALA A 271 16.02 10.30 22.50
C ALA A 271 17.46 10.02 22.04
N GLY A 272 18.25 11.08 21.82
CA GLY A 272 19.59 10.92 21.25
C GLY A 272 20.41 12.17 20.96
N MET A 273 20.20 13.30 21.65
CA MET A 273 21.13 14.46 21.61
C MET A 273 20.87 15.47 22.75
N ALA A 274 20.99 15.03 24.01
CA ALA A 274 20.84 15.91 25.18
C ALA A 274 21.67 15.45 26.40
N ALA A 275 22.92 15.02 26.18
CA ALA A 275 23.85 14.67 27.24
C ALA A 275 25.22 15.29 26.94
N GLY A 276 25.45 16.53 27.40
CA GLY A 276 26.73 17.21 27.14
C GLY A 276 26.72 18.73 27.22
N LEU A 277 26.03 19.36 28.17
CA LEU A 277 26.17 20.81 28.43
C LEU A 277 25.73 21.19 29.86
N LEU A 278 26.46 20.70 30.85
CA LEU A 278 26.39 21.18 32.24
C LEU A 278 27.72 20.89 32.97
N ALA A 279 28.78 21.56 32.50
CA ALA A 279 30.10 21.56 33.14
C ALA A 279 30.58 23.00 33.35
N VAL A 280 30.20 23.53 34.52
CA VAL A 280 30.90 24.53 35.35
C VAL A 280 31.59 25.70 34.63
N ALA A 281 31.03 26.90 34.81
CA ALA A 281 31.73 28.16 34.57
C ALA A 281 32.91 28.35 35.53
N ALA A 282 34.11 28.52 35.00
CA ALA A 282 35.27 29.07 35.69
C ALA A 282 36.22 29.76 34.69
N SER A 283 36.96 30.77 35.15
CA SER A 283 38.16 31.33 34.49
C SER A 283 37.98 32.28 33.28
N ALA A 284 37.11 33.28 33.39
CA ALA A 284 37.18 34.48 32.54
C ALA A 284 38.17 35.53 33.10
N ALA A 285 39.48 35.22 33.15
CA ALA A 285 40.52 36.17 33.57
C ALA A 285 41.96 35.74 33.20
N ALA A 286 42.30 35.65 31.91
CA ALA A 286 43.72 35.64 31.48
C ALA A 286 43.90 36.06 30.01
N LEU A 287 44.92 36.90 29.78
CA LEU A 287 45.66 37.04 28.52
C LEU A 287 44.92 37.61 27.29
N THR A 288 44.43 38.84 27.46
CA THR A 288 44.71 39.88 26.45
C THR A 288 46.23 40.13 26.37
N ALA A 289 46.97 39.32 25.61
CA ALA A 289 48.37 39.57 25.26
C ALA A 289 48.72 38.97 23.89
N LEU A 290 49.49 39.74 23.08
CA LEU A 290 50.04 39.42 21.75
C LEU A 290 49.17 39.69 20.51
N ARG A 291 48.86 40.97 20.35
CA ARG A 291 48.72 41.60 19.02
C ARG A 291 50.09 41.65 18.30
N ARG A 292 50.09 41.42 16.98
CA ARG A 292 51.06 41.93 15.95
C ARG A 292 52.46 41.30 15.85
N ARG A 293 52.67 40.50 14.79
CA ARG A 293 53.78 40.46 13.81
C ARG A 293 53.47 39.32 12.81
N ALA A 294 53.71 39.38 11.50
CA ALA A 294 53.96 40.51 10.60
C ALA A 294 53.50 40.12 9.17
N LEU A 295 53.22 41.09 8.32
CA LEU A 295 53.13 40.91 6.86
C LEU A 295 54.54 40.82 6.24
N TRP A 296 54.60 40.50 4.94
CA TRP A 296 55.78 40.30 4.06
C TRP A 296 56.28 38.82 4.04
N GLY A 297 56.51 38.20 2.88
CA GLY A 297 56.26 38.66 1.51
C GLY A 297 56.50 37.59 0.44
N ARG A 298 55.81 37.76 -0.69
CA ARG A 298 56.23 37.58 -2.10
C ARG A 298 57.27 36.51 -2.50
N TRP A 299 56.89 35.81 -3.58
CA TRP A 299 57.70 35.42 -4.76
C TRP A 299 58.40 34.03 -4.82
N ALA A 300 57.71 33.15 -5.57
CA ALA A 300 58.13 32.69 -6.91
C ALA A 300 58.68 31.25 -7.11
N ARG A 301 58.46 30.79 -8.36
CA ARG A 301 59.06 29.66 -9.10
C ARG A 301 58.40 28.28 -8.97
N THR A 302 57.75 27.89 -10.07
CA THR A 302 57.73 26.51 -10.59
C THR A 302 59.15 25.99 -10.85
N PRO A 303 59.35 24.67 -10.87
CA PRO A 303 59.49 24.04 -12.18
C PRO A 303 58.76 22.69 -12.35
N VAL A 304 58.71 22.26 -13.61
CA VAL A 304 58.21 20.97 -14.10
C VAL A 304 59.26 19.87 -13.90
N THR A 305 58.83 18.65 -13.55
CA THR A 305 59.53 17.39 -13.92
C THR A 305 58.53 16.23 -14.11
N THR A 306 58.25 15.87 -15.36
CA THR A 306 58.15 14.44 -15.79
C THR A 306 59.56 13.82 -15.75
N PRO A 307 59.77 12.49 -15.63
CA PRO A 307 59.28 11.46 -16.57
C PRO A 307 58.70 10.21 -15.83
N LEU A 308 58.37 9.04 -16.39
CA LEU A 308 58.99 8.24 -17.47
C LEU A 308 57.98 7.22 -18.05
N GLN A 309 58.07 6.92 -19.34
CA GLN A 309 57.35 5.83 -20.03
C GLN A 309 58.01 4.46 -19.83
N ARG A 310 57.21 3.39 -19.96
CA ARG A 310 57.38 2.25 -20.91
C ARG A 310 56.08 1.41 -20.85
N ASP A 311 55.40 1.05 -21.95
CA ASP A 311 55.81 0.20 -23.11
C ASP A 311 56.21 -1.21 -22.59
N GLU A 312 55.78 -2.39 -23.07
CA GLU A 312 55.15 -2.94 -24.30
C GLU A 312 54.20 -4.11 -23.88
N ARG A 313 53.36 -4.81 -24.69
CA ARG A 313 53.11 -4.90 -26.14
C ARG A 313 51.71 -5.51 -26.46
N GLU A 314 51.27 -5.31 -27.71
CA GLU A 314 50.65 -6.25 -28.69
C GLU A 314 50.04 -7.59 -28.19
N ASP A 315 48.76 -7.88 -28.49
CA ASP A 315 48.14 -8.21 -29.80
C ASP A 315 48.33 -9.67 -30.26
N SER A 316 47.23 -10.42 -30.36
CA SER A 316 46.79 -11.11 -31.59
C SER A 316 45.51 -11.94 -31.37
N ALA A 317 44.59 -11.84 -32.33
CA ALA A 317 43.52 -12.81 -32.60
C ALA A 317 43.88 -13.55 -33.92
N PRO A 318 43.00 -14.35 -34.55
CA PRO A 318 41.85 -15.13 -34.08
C PRO A 318 41.97 -16.64 -34.45
N GLU A 319 40.99 -17.46 -34.04
CA GLU A 319 40.40 -18.56 -34.83
C GLU A 319 38.93 -18.74 -34.42
#